data_AF-A0A353RLQ3-F1
#
_entry.id   AF-A0A353RLQ3-F1
#
_cell.length_a   1.000
_cell.length_b   1.000
_cell.length_c   1.000
_cell.angle_alpha   90.00
_cell.angle_beta   90.00
_cell.angle_gamma   90.00
#
_symmetry.space_group_name_H-M   'P 1'
#
loop_
_entity.id
_entity.type
_entity.pdbx_description
1 polymer ?
#
loop_
_entity_poly.entity_id
_entity_poly.type
_entity_poly.pdbx_seq_one_letter_code
_entity_poly.pdbx_strand_id
1 'polypeptide(L)'
;MKNKMKKLMNYTKYVLIILLIITVYQCKSPSIAQENRSKVGIRPYPRDSTHEMTGGDLVANWKPGIGNYDEMLEADDYTALHMDVVKGYDGVFQTNQRFFEYYIHQQGGDWVDTNPKTNKLVEIIRDHEQKGTEVMHIIICREGWLYDAENGDTGPIAGDPRILHQRDVDDTRKVFRDAHAIGLIKHDNYKLIQMVVHPAVFVDDPEARAIVQT
;
A
#
# COMPACT_ATOMS: atom_id res chain seq x y z
N MET A 1 4.73 -63.23 -30.77
CA MET A 1 4.17 -62.39 -29.67
C MET A 1 5.13 -61.29 -29.17
N LYS A 2 6.38 -61.62 -28.80
CA LYS A 2 7.36 -60.65 -28.26
C LYS A 2 7.61 -59.39 -29.11
N ASN A 3 7.71 -59.51 -30.44
CA ASN A 3 7.92 -58.34 -31.33
C ASN A 3 6.73 -57.38 -31.39
N LYS A 4 5.49 -57.87 -31.20
CA LYS A 4 4.27 -57.04 -31.25
C LYS A 4 4.15 -56.19 -29.98
N MET A 5 4.47 -56.78 -28.81
CA MET A 5 4.54 -56.05 -27.53
C MET A 5 5.64 -54.99 -27.51
N LYS A 6 6.82 -55.29 -28.05
CA LYS A 6 7.94 -54.31 -28.11
C LYS A 6 7.59 -53.10 -28.99
N LYS A 7 6.87 -53.33 -30.09
CA LYS A 7 6.38 -52.27 -30.97
C LYS A 7 5.32 -51.41 -30.28
N LEU A 8 4.36 -52.04 -29.58
CA LEU A 8 3.32 -51.35 -28.81
C LEU A 8 3.91 -50.48 -27.69
N MET A 9 4.87 -51.01 -26.92
CA MET A 9 5.58 -50.27 -25.88
C MET A 9 6.33 -49.04 -26.41
N ASN A 10 6.89 -49.13 -27.62
CA ASN A 10 7.55 -48.00 -28.26
C ASN A 10 6.54 -46.92 -28.68
N TYR A 11 5.39 -47.29 -29.25
CA TYR A 11 4.33 -46.31 -29.58
C TYR A 11 3.81 -45.59 -28.33
N THR A 12 3.60 -46.31 -27.22
CA THR A 12 3.18 -45.69 -25.95
C THR A 12 4.21 -44.68 -25.45
N LYS A 13 5.51 -44.96 -25.57
CA LYS A 13 6.59 -44.02 -25.21
C LYS A 13 6.56 -42.76 -26.08
N TYR A 14 6.41 -42.90 -27.40
CA TYR A 14 6.35 -41.74 -28.29
C TYR A 14 5.11 -40.86 -28.02
N VAL A 15 3.96 -41.48 -27.77
CA VAL A 15 2.73 -40.75 -27.40
C VAL A 15 2.91 -40.01 -26.07
N LEU A 16 3.54 -40.64 -25.07
CA LEU A 16 3.82 -39.98 -23.79
C LEU A 16 4.77 -38.80 -23.95
N ILE A 17 5.81 -38.93 -24.76
CA ILE A 17 6.78 -37.86 -25.05
C ILE A 17 6.09 -36.69 -25.78
N ILE A 18 5.23 -36.99 -26.77
CA ILE A 18 4.47 -35.96 -27.49
C ILE A 18 3.53 -35.22 -26.54
N LEU A 19 2.81 -35.94 -25.66
CA LEU A 19 1.95 -35.33 -24.64
C LEU A 19 2.73 -34.44 -23.66
N LEU A 20 3.94 -34.86 -23.27
CA LEU A 20 4.83 -34.08 -22.40
C LEU A 20 5.35 -32.81 -23.09
N ILE A 21 5.69 -32.89 -24.37
CA ILE A 21 6.14 -31.73 -25.15
C ILE A 21 4.98 -30.73 -25.33
N ILE A 22 3.77 -31.21 -25.60
CA ILE A 22 2.58 -30.34 -25.76
C ILE A 22 2.24 -29.64 -24.44
N THR A 23 2.29 -30.33 -23.30
CA THR A 23 2.04 -29.71 -21.98
C THR A 23 3.11 -28.68 -21.61
N VAL A 24 4.40 -28.95 -21.89
CA VAL A 24 5.49 -27.99 -21.65
C VAL A 24 5.38 -26.76 -22.58
N TYR A 25 4.91 -26.94 -23.82
CA TYR A 25 4.67 -25.82 -24.75
C TYR A 25 3.44 -24.98 -24.36
N GLN A 26 2.38 -25.60 -23.82
CA GLN A 26 1.20 -24.86 -23.35
C GLN A 26 1.43 -24.11 -22.02
N CYS A 27 2.46 -24.46 -21.24
CA CYS A 27 2.87 -23.68 -20.07
C CYS A 27 3.59 -22.36 -20.40
N LYS A 28 3.97 -22.13 -21.66
CA LYS A 28 4.48 -20.84 -22.12
C LYS A 28 3.39 -20.08 -22.87
N SER A 29 2.33 -19.73 -22.16
CA SER A 29 1.48 -18.63 -22.60
C SER A 29 2.38 -17.40 -22.77
N PRO A 30 2.41 -16.75 -23.96
CA PRO A 30 3.05 -15.45 -24.06
C PRO A 30 2.42 -14.55 -23.00
N SER A 31 3.23 -13.81 -22.23
CA SER A 31 2.67 -12.82 -21.31
C SER A 31 1.92 -11.82 -22.17
N ILE A 32 0.60 -11.94 -22.23
CA ILE A 32 -0.23 -10.89 -22.78
C ILE A 32 0.08 -9.69 -21.88
N ALA A 33 0.72 -8.67 -22.45
CA ALA A 33 0.88 -7.41 -21.75
C ALA A 33 -0.54 -6.97 -21.38
N GLN A 34 -0.84 -6.95 -20.08
CA GLN A 34 -2.13 -6.45 -19.60
C GLN A 34 -2.29 -5.02 -20.13
N GLU A 35 -3.33 -4.79 -20.93
CA GLU A 35 -3.81 -3.43 -21.21
C GLU A 35 -3.97 -2.75 -19.84
N ASN A 36 -3.27 -1.63 -19.62
CA ASN A 36 -3.21 -0.82 -18.39
C ASN A 36 -1.97 -0.89 -17.48
N ARG A 37 -0.87 -1.58 -17.84
CA ARG A 37 0.38 -1.49 -17.04
C ARG A 37 1.10 -0.12 -17.07
N SER A 38 0.55 0.87 -17.77
CA SER A 38 1.10 2.24 -17.86
C SER A 38 0.62 3.16 -16.73
N LYS A 39 -0.18 2.65 -15.80
CA LYS A 39 -0.85 3.47 -14.81
C LYS A 39 -0.01 3.61 -13.54
N VAL A 40 -0.13 4.77 -12.92
CA VAL A 40 0.71 5.23 -11.80
C VAL A 40 -0.22 5.58 -10.64
N GLY A 41 0.22 5.33 -9.41
CA GLY A 41 -0.50 5.80 -8.23
C GLY A 41 -0.38 7.32 -8.11
N ILE A 42 -1.48 8.02 -7.92
CA ILE A 42 -1.46 9.46 -7.63
C ILE A 42 -1.68 9.67 -6.14
N ARG A 43 -0.77 10.46 -5.54
CA ARG A 43 -0.97 11.09 -4.24
C ARG A 43 -1.53 12.49 -4.47
N PRO A 44 -2.85 12.67 -4.48
CA PRO A 44 -3.40 14.01 -4.40
C PRO A 44 -2.92 14.68 -3.11
N TYR A 45 -2.33 15.87 -3.20
CA TYR A 45 -2.09 16.70 -2.02
C TYR A 45 -3.29 17.64 -1.87
N PRO A 46 -4.19 17.43 -0.90
CA PRO A 46 -5.16 18.46 -0.57
C PRO A 46 -4.36 19.65 -0.01
N ARG A 47 -4.54 20.84 -0.59
CA ARG A 47 -4.09 22.08 0.06
C ARG A 47 -5.31 22.73 0.69
N ASP A 48 -5.44 22.58 2.01
CA ASP A 48 -6.11 23.61 2.80
C ASP A 48 -5.15 24.79 3.01
N SER A 49 -5.68 25.93 3.43
CA SER A 49 -4.90 27.15 3.68
C SER A 49 -3.78 26.95 4.70
N THR A 50 -3.88 25.95 5.57
CA THR A 50 -2.85 25.55 6.54
C THR A 50 -1.63 24.87 5.90
N HIS A 51 -1.79 24.16 4.77
CA HIS A 51 -0.69 23.47 4.08
C HIS A 51 0.16 24.37 3.16
N GLU A 52 -0.31 25.58 2.81
CA GLU A 52 0.45 26.53 1.99
C GLU A 52 1.72 27.06 2.69
N MET A 53 1.79 26.96 4.03
CA MET A 53 2.88 27.54 4.82
C MET A 53 4.19 26.73 4.84
N THR A 54 4.25 25.55 4.21
CA THR A 54 5.39 24.61 4.34
C THR A 54 6.38 24.58 3.16
N GLY A 55 6.33 25.55 2.24
CA GLY A 55 7.45 25.82 1.32
C GLY A 55 7.45 25.07 -0.02
N GLY A 56 6.29 24.86 -0.63
CA GLY A 56 6.19 24.30 -1.98
C GLY A 56 6.34 25.35 -3.09
N ASP A 57 7.49 26.03 -3.18
CA ASP A 57 7.66 27.24 -4.02
C ASP A 57 8.15 27.02 -5.46
N LEU A 58 8.38 25.79 -5.94
CA LEU A 58 9.01 25.60 -7.26
C LEU A 58 8.38 24.55 -8.18
N VAL A 59 7.24 23.94 -7.84
CA VAL A 59 6.60 22.96 -8.73
C VAL A 59 5.41 23.61 -9.44
N ALA A 60 5.74 24.30 -10.54
CA ALA A 60 4.84 24.93 -11.51
C ALA A 60 3.91 26.02 -10.95
N ASN A 61 3.43 26.91 -11.82
CA ASN A 61 2.48 27.98 -11.51
C ASN A 61 1.08 27.42 -11.18
N TRP A 62 0.97 26.53 -10.20
CA TRP A 62 -0.30 26.07 -9.65
C TRP A 62 -0.84 27.22 -8.83
N LYS A 63 -1.96 27.80 -9.29
CA LYS A 63 -2.59 28.92 -8.60
C LYS A 63 -2.82 28.54 -7.13
N PRO A 64 -2.46 29.41 -6.16
CA PRO A 64 -2.93 29.28 -4.79
C PRO A 64 -4.46 29.14 -4.77
N GLY A 65 -5.00 28.24 -3.95
CA GLY A 65 -6.44 27.99 -3.90
C GLY A 65 -7.03 27.14 -5.03
N ILE A 66 -6.24 26.27 -5.66
CA ILE A 66 -6.82 25.14 -6.41
C ILE A 66 -7.47 24.23 -5.37
N GLY A 67 -8.80 24.23 -5.30
CA GLY A 67 -9.58 23.51 -4.31
C GLY A 67 -9.54 21.99 -4.47
N ASN A 68 -10.62 21.33 -4.06
CA ASN A 68 -10.70 19.87 -4.09
C ASN A 68 -10.59 19.36 -5.55
N TYR A 69 -10.03 18.15 -5.79
CA TYR A 69 -9.89 17.63 -7.17
C TYR A 69 -11.22 17.57 -7.91
N ASP A 70 -12.33 17.38 -7.18
CA ASP A 70 -13.71 17.43 -7.69
C ASP A 70 -14.10 18.79 -8.30
N GLU A 71 -13.37 19.87 -8.02
CA GLU A 71 -13.61 21.20 -8.62
C GLU A 71 -12.87 21.37 -9.97
N MET A 72 -11.90 20.49 -10.26
CA MET A 72 -11.06 20.56 -11.46
C MET A 72 -11.23 19.40 -12.42
N LEU A 73 -11.60 18.23 -11.88
CA LEU A 73 -11.69 16.99 -12.62
C LEU A 73 -13.15 16.54 -12.67
N GLU A 74 -13.59 16.20 -13.87
CA GLU A 74 -14.85 15.53 -14.12
C GLU A 74 -14.63 14.00 -14.15
N ALA A 75 -15.69 13.22 -13.92
CA ALA A 75 -15.58 11.76 -13.84
C ALA A 75 -15.16 11.07 -15.16
N ASP A 76 -15.31 11.76 -16.29
CA ASP A 76 -14.91 11.32 -17.63
C ASP A 76 -13.55 11.87 -18.09
N ASP A 77 -12.88 12.67 -17.25
CA ASP A 77 -11.52 13.10 -17.55
C ASP A 77 -10.55 11.92 -17.59
N TYR A 78 -9.55 12.03 -18.47
CA TYR A 78 -8.55 10.98 -18.69
C TYR A 78 -7.93 10.50 -17.36
N THR A 79 -7.58 11.43 -16.47
CA THR A 79 -6.98 11.07 -15.17
C THR A 79 -7.98 10.32 -14.28
N ALA A 80 -9.24 10.75 -14.22
CA ALA A 80 -10.29 10.09 -13.42
C ALA A 80 -10.55 8.65 -13.89
N LEU A 81 -10.53 8.42 -15.21
CA LEU A 81 -10.74 7.12 -15.86
C LEU A 81 -9.55 6.16 -15.74
N HIS A 82 -8.33 6.68 -15.80
CA HIS A 82 -7.14 5.87 -16.01
C HIS A 82 -6.22 5.76 -14.79
N MET A 83 -6.63 6.22 -13.61
CA MET A 83 -5.84 5.97 -12.40
C MET A 83 -5.99 4.55 -11.88
N ASP A 84 -4.88 4.00 -11.38
CA ASP A 84 -4.84 2.67 -10.75
C ASP A 84 -5.17 2.74 -9.27
N VAL A 85 -4.44 3.56 -8.51
CA VAL A 85 -4.59 3.69 -7.06
C VAL A 85 -4.52 5.16 -6.67
N VAL A 86 -5.39 5.58 -5.76
CA VAL A 86 -5.46 6.97 -5.27
C VAL A 86 -5.23 7.01 -3.76
N LYS A 87 -4.52 8.03 -3.27
CA LYS A 87 -4.34 8.22 -1.83
C LYS A 87 -5.63 8.68 -1.15
N GLY A 88 -6.30 7.81 -0.39
CA GLY A 88 -7.33 8.15 0.61
C GLY A 88 -8.42 9.13 0.16
N TYR A 89 -8.76 9.16 -1.12
CA TYR A 89 -9.63 10.17 -1.71
C TYR A 89 -10.82 9.50 -2.40
N ASP A 90 -12.03 9.95 -2.06
CA ASP A 90 -13.30 9.37 -2.51
C ASP A 90 -13.96 10.15 -3.66
N GLY A 91 -13.26 11.13 -4.26
CA GLY A 91 -13.80 11.97 -5.33
C GLY A 91 -13.90 11.27 -6.69
N VAL A 92 -13.85 12.04 -7.78
CA VAL A 92 -14.21 11.61 -9.16
C VAL A 92 -13.47 10.42 -9.78
N PHE A 93 -12.49 9.80 -9.13
CA PHE A 93 -11.70 8.70 -9.71
C PHE A 93 -12.47 7.38 -9.76
N GLN A 94 -12.42 6.68 -10.91
CA GLN A 94 -13.15 5.43 -11.12
C GLN A 94 -12.56 4.21 -10.41
N THR A 95 -11.27 4.23 -10.08
CA THR A 95 -10.66 3.11 -9.33
C THR A 95 -11.27 3.01 -7.94
N ASN A 96 -11.42 1.80 -7.42
CA ASN A 96 -11.74 1.51 -6.01
C ASN A 96 -10.51 1.09 -5.20
N GLN A 97 -9.31 1.11 -5.79
CA GLN A 97 -8.07 0.81 -5.08
C GLN A 97 -7.51 2.06 -4.45
N ARG A 98 -7.14 1.97 -3.17
CA ARG A 98 -6.63 3.10 -2.39
C ARG A 98 -5.38 2.75 -1.62
N PHE A 99 -4.59 3.77 -1.33
CA PHE A 99 -3.58 3.72 -0.29
C PHE A 99 -3.78 4.85 0.70
N PHE A 100 -3.24 4.69 1.89
CA PHE A 100 -3.37 5.70 2.95
C PHE A 100 -2.02 6.19 3.41
N GLU A 101 -2.04 7.31 4.11
CA GLU A 101 -0.93 7.79 4.91
C GLU A 101 -1.45 7.98 6.32
N TYR A 102 -0.76 7.37 7.26
CA TYR A 102 -1.15 7.37 8.66
C TYR A 102 0.04 7.75 9.53
N TYR A 103 -0.20 8.68 10.43
CA TYR A 103 0.77 9.11 11.42
C TYR A 103 0.33 8.53 12.75
N ILE A 104 1.24 7.93 13.53
CA ILE A 104 0.89 7.36 14.85
C ILE A 104 0.13 8.38 15.70
N HIS A 105 0.58 9.65 15.67
CA HIS A 105 -0.02 10.72 16.44
C HIS A 105 -1.48 11.07 16.05
N GLN A 106 -1.96 10.66 14.87
CA GLN A 106 -3.36 10.92 14.46
C GLN A 106 -4.39 10.25 15.38
N GLN A 107 -3.98 9.24 16.17
CA GLN A 107 -4.77 8.64 17.24
C GLN A 107 -5.07 9.63 18.40
N GLY A 108 -4.43 10.80 18.43
CA GLY A 108 -4.55 11.79 19.52
C GLY A 108 -3.51 11.58 20.63
N GLY A 109 -2.46 10.84 20.32
CA GLY A 109 -1.35 10.59 21.23
C GLY A 109 -0.27 9.79 20.51
N ASP A 110 0.89 9.71 21.15
CA ASP A 110 2.10 9.19 20.53
C ASP A 110 2.30 7.67 20.72
N TRP A 111 1.22 6.91 20.49
CA TRP A 111 1.14 5.47 20.69
C TRP A 111 0.07 4.86 19.77
N VAL A 112 0.17 3.55 19.50
CA VAL A 112 -0.83 2.81 18.72
C VAL A 112 -1.94 2.32 19.64
N ASP A 113 -3.18 2.67 19.33
CA ASP A 113 -4.33 2.09 20.04
C ASP A 113 -4.53 0.62 19.71
N THR A 114 -4.25 -0.26 20.67
CA THR A 114 -4.39 -1.71 20.48
C THR A 114 -5.83 -2.21 20.58
N ASN A 115 -6.80 -1.34 20.92
CA ASN A 115 -8.21 -1.70 20.90
C ASN A 115 -8.80 -1.51 19.48
N PRO A 116 -9.22 -2.58 18.80
CA PRO A 116 -9.66 -2.51 17.41
C PRO A 116 -10.93 -1.66 17.21
N LYS A 117 -11.73 -1.44 18.27
CA LYS A 117 -12.97 -0.64 18.18
C LYS A 117 -12.74 0.87 18.27
N THR A 118 -11.59 1.29 18.82
CA THR A 118 -11.25 2.71 19.04
C THR A 118 -10.00 3.14 18.27
N ASN A 119 -9.29 2.19 17.66
CA ASN A 119 -8.17 2.49 16.79
C ASN A 119 -8.63 3.22 15.52
N LYS A 120 -8.05 4.40 15.29
CA LYS A 120 -8.42 5.30 14.21
C LYS A 120 -7.98 4.82 12.83
N LEU A 121 -6.85 4.10 12.73
CA LEU A 121 -6.45 3.49 11.47
C LEU A 121 -7.43 2.39 11.05
N VAL A 122 -7.88 1.57 12.01
CA VAL A 122 -8.92 0.55 11.78
C VAL A 122 -10.24 1.21 11.36
N GLU A 123 -10.64 2.30 12.00
CA GLU A 123 -11.81 3.09 11.61
C GLU A 123 -11.72 3.57 10.15
N ILE A 124 -10.60 4.22 9.77
CA ILE A 124 -10.36 4.69 8.40
C ILE A 124 -10.45 3.53 7.40
N ILE A 125 -9.76 2.42 7.66
CA ILE A 125 -9.76 1.24 6.79
C ILE A 125 -11.19 0.72 6.62
N ARG A 126 -11.91 0.49 7.72
CA ARG A 126 -13.27 -0.02 7.71
C ARG A 126 -14.20 0.89 6.89
N ASP A 127 -14.12 2.19 7.11
CA ASP A 127 -15.02 3.16 6.46
C ASP A 127 -14.83 3.15 4.94
N HIS A 128 -13.60 3.03 4.45
CA HIS A 128 -13.34 2.87 3.02
C HIS A 128 -13.74 1.48 2.51
N GLU A 129 -13.42 0.42 3.24
CA GLU A 129 -13.75 -0.95 2.85
C GLU A 129 -15.26 -1.18 2.71
N GLN A 130 -16.06 -0.56 3.58
CA GLN A 130 -17.54 -0.56 3.53
C GLN A 130 -18.08 0.13 2.27
N LYS A 131 -17.35 1.11 1.71
CA LYS A 131 -17.67 1.75 0.44
C LYS A 131 -17.22 0.94 -0.79
N GLY A 132 -16.69 -0.27 -0.59
CA GLY A 132 -16.20 -1.13 -1.67
C GLY A 132 -14.74 -0.87 -2.08
N THR A 133 -14.00 -0.08 -1.28
CA THR A 133 -12.57 0.16 -1.50
C THR A 133 -11.75 -1.10 -1.20
N GLU A 134 -10.70 -1.29 -1.99
CA GLU A 134 -9.59 -2.21 -1.73
C GLU A 134 -8.36 -1.42 -1.26
N VAL A 135 -7.83 -1.77 -0.09
CA VAL A 135 -6.70 -1.06 0.53
C VAL A 135 -5.39 -1.74 0.11
N MET A 136 -4.64 -1.08 -0.77
CA MET A 136 -3.44 -1.64 -1.39
C MET A 136 -2.19 -1.53 -0.51
N HIS A 137 -1.99 -0.39 0.13
CA HIS A 137 -0.89 -0.14 1.05
C HIS A 137 -1.18 1.02 1.99
N ILE A 138 -0.47 1.05 3.11
CA ILE A 138 -0.54 2.11 4.12
C ILE A 138 0.86 2.64 4.30
N ILE A 139 1.07 3.88 3.90
CA ILE A 139 2.26 4.65 4.24
C ILE A 139 2.12 5.02 5.71
N ILE A 140 3.12 4.73 6.54
CA ILE A 140 3.03 4.90 7.99
C ILE A 140 4.30 5.51 8.57
N CYS A 141 4.16 6.40 9.56
CA CYS A 141 5.27 7.03 10.27
C CYS A 141 4.86 7.61 11.64
N ARG A 142 5.84 8.06 12.44
CA ARG A 142 5.56 8.81 13.68
C ARG A 142 5.35 10.31 13.41
N GLU A 143 6.42 11.01 13.02
CA GLU A 143 6.51 12.48 12.94
C GLU A 143 5.76 13.18 14.08
N GLY A 144 5.92 12.69 15.32
CA GLY A 144 5.15 13.18 16.48
C GLY A 144 5.30 14.69 16.70
N TRP A 145 6.47 15.23 16.38
CA TRP A 145 6.78 16.66 16.45
C TRP A 145 5.87 17.56 15.59
N LEU A 146 5.26 17.03 14.52
CA LEU A 146 4.28 17.79 13.70
C LEU A 146 2.99 18.07 14.47
N TYR A 147 2.68 17.24 15.46
CA TYR A 147 1.43 17.29 16.22
C TYR A 147 1.64 17.79 17.66
N ASP A 148 2.83 17.56 18.23
CA ASP A 148 3.26 18.10 19.52
C ASP A 148 4.74 18.48 19.44
N ALA A 149 5.04 19.77 19.29
CA ALA A 149 6.40 20.26 19.14
C ALA A 149 7.25 20.12 20.41
N GLU A 150 6.62 19.99 21.58
CA GLU A 150 7.33 19.93 22.88
C GLU A 150 7.56 18.49 23.34
N ASN A 151 6.55 17.62 23.19
CA ASN A 151 6.57 16.25 23.71
C ASN A 151 6.41 15.17 22.64
N GLY A 152 6.28 15.54 21.37
CA GLY A 152 6.17 14.59 20.27
C GLY A 152 7.42 13.73 20.14
N ASP A 153 7.26 12.42 20.12
CA ASP A 153 8.38 11.49 19.96
C ASP A 153 9.01 11.63 18.58
N THR A 154 10.33 11.65 18.61
CA THR A 154 11.21 11.86 17.45
C THR A 154 11.76 10.55 16.90
N GLY A 155 11.13 9.42 17.27
CA GLY A 155 11.46 8.09 16.78
C GLY A 155 12.65 7.46 17.52
N PRO A 156 12.91 6.16 17.25
CA PRO A 156 14.02 5.44 17.86
C PRO A 156 15.38 5.82 17.26
N ILE A 157 15.40 6.41 16.06
CA ILE A 157 16.63 6.69 15.32
C ILE A 157 16.87 8.19 15.25
N ALA A 158 18.01 8.63 15.76
CA ALA A 158 18.40 10.02 15.74
C ALA A 158 18.47 10.56 14.29
N GLY A 159 17.82 11.70 14.05
CA GLY A 159 17.81 12.38 12.75
C GLY A 159 16.73 11.92 11.77
N ASP A 160 15.95 10.88 12.10
CA ASP A 160 14.79 10.48 11.29
C ASP A 160 13.54 10.24 12.16
N PRO A 161 12.73 11.28 12.39
CA PRO A 161 11.53 11.17 13.23
C PRO A 161 10.36 10.45 12.57
N ARG A 162 10.53 9.92 11.36
CA ARG A 162 9.49 9.15 10.67
C ARG A 162 9.51 7.69 11.09
N ILE A 163 10.67 7.17 11.47
CA ILE A 163 10.88 5.75 11.75
C ILE A 163 10.00 5.33 12.93
N LEU A 164 9.27 4.24 12.73
CA LEU A 164 8.46 3.61 13.77
C LEU A 164 9.35 2.97 14.82
N HIS A 165 8.90 2.94 16.07
CA HIS A 165 9.45 2.01 17.04
C HIS A 165 9.00 0.58 16.72
N GLN A 166 9.75 -0.42 17.19
CA GLN A 166 9.31 -1.82 17.09
C GLN A 166 7.92 -2.03 17.70
N ARG A 167 7.62 -1.39 18.84
CA ARG A 167 6.30 -1.44 19.48
C ARG A 167 5.19 -0.95 18.55
N ASP A 168 5.45 0.07 17.74
CA ASP A 168 4.43 0.64 16.85
C ASP A 168 4.07 -0.36 15.75
N VAL A 169 5.08 -1.07 15.23
CA VAL A 169 4.87 -2.16 14.27
C VAL A 169 4.09 -3.28 14.93
N ASP A 170 4.55 -3.79 16.07
CA ASP A 170 3.93 -4.93 16.75
C ASP A 170 2.47 -4.66 17.13
N ASP A 171 2.19 -3.49 17.69
CA ASP A 171 0.85 -3.07 18.10
C ASP A 171 -0.06 -2.83 16.88
N THR A 172 0.47 -2.24 15.80
CA THR A 172 -0.29 -2.08 14.53
C THR A 172 -0.65 -3.44 13.94
N ARG A 173 0.29 -4.38 13.91
CA ARG A 173 0.04 -5.75 13.43
C ARG A 173 -0.96 -6.47 14.31
N LYS A 174 -0.87 -6.29 15.63
CA LYS A 174 -1.82 -6.88 16.59
C LYS A 174 -3.22 -6.34 16.36
N VAL A 175 -3.39 -5.02 16.27
CA VAL A 175 -4.73 -4.43 16.14
C VAL A 175 -5.40 -4.83 14.83
N PHE A 176 -4.66 -5.00 13.72
CA PHE A 176 -5.21 -5.54 12.48
C PHE A 176 -5.75 -6.96 12.64
N ARG A 177 -4.97 -7.86 13.25
CA ARG A 177 -5.41 -9.24 13.50
C ARG A 177 -6.65 -9.28 14.38
N ASP A 178 -6.67 -8.48 15.44
CA ASP A 178 -7.78 -8.43 16.38
C ASP A 178 -9.03 -7.84 15.73
N ALA A 179 -8.90 -6.76 14.94
CA ALA A 179 -9.99 -6.15 14.19
C ALA A 179 -10.60 -7.09 13.17
N HIS A 180 -9.77 -7.83 12.43
CA HIS A 180 -10.22 -8.85 11.49
C HIS A 180 -10.95 -9.99 12.18
N ALA A 181 -10.42 -10.49 13.30
CA ALA A 181 -11.02 -11.59 14.05
C ALA A 181 -12.45 -11.27 14.54
N ILE A 182 -12.75 -9.99 14.78
CA ILE A 182 -14.11 -9.52 15.13
C ILE A 182 -14.90 -8.96 13.96
N GLY A 183 -14.40 -9.08 12.73
CA GLY A 183 -15.10 -8.69 11.49
C GLY A 183 -15.17 -7.19 11.23
N LEU A 184 -14.30 -6.37 11.82
CA LEU A 184 -14.27 -4.93 11.56
C LEU A 184 -13.64 -4.57 10.22
N ILE A 185 -12.64 -5.34 9.78
CA ILE A 185 -11.88 -5.10 8.54
C ILE A 185 -11.65 -6.40 7.77
N LYS A 186 -11.45 -6.30 6.46
CA LYS A 186 -11.38 -7.45 5.54
C LYS A 186 -10.14 -8.32 5.72
N HIS A 187 -9.00 -7.72 6.09
CA HIS A 187 -7.73 -8.43 6.19
C HIS A 187 -7.17 -8.39 7.62
N ASP A 188 -6.57 -9.50 8.05
CA ASP A 188 -5.85 -9.59 9.33
C ASP A 188 -4.50 -8.86 9.31
N ASN A 189 -4.08 -8.42 8.12
CA ASN A 189 -2.88 -7.64 7.92
C ASN A 189 -2.91 -6.83 6.61
N TYR A 190 -2.23 -5.69 6.60
CA TYR A 190 -2.10 -4.82 5.42
C TYR A 190 -0.63 -4.54 5.10
N LYS A 191 -0.34 -4.22 3.83
CA LYS A 191 1.01 -3.81 3.44
C LYS A 191 1.33 -2.44 4.04
N LEU A 192 2.31 -2.39 4.94
CA LEU A 192 2.84 -1.17 5.51
C LEU A 192 4.07 -0.70 4.72
N ILE A 193 4.19 0.60 4.51
CA ILE A 193 5.35 1.26 3.90
C ILE A 193 5.85 2.31 4.89
N GLN A 194 6.98 2.04 5.54
CA GLN A 194 7.64 2.97 6.45
C GLN A 194 8.12 4.21 5.67
N MET A 195 7.68 5.40 6.08
CA MET A 195 8.32 6.62 5.58
C MET A 195 9.68 6.80 6.25
N VAL A 196 10.63 7.31 5.50
CA VAL A 196 11.94 7.71 6.01
C VAL A 196 12.33 9.06 5.43
N VAL A 197 13.20 9.77 6.13
CA VAL A 197 13.88 10.96 5.60
C VAL A 197 14.91 10.51 4.57
N HIS A 198 15.73 9.50 4.90
CA HIS A 198 16.75 8.99 3.98
C HIS A 198 16.97 7.48 4.14
N PRO A 199 16.89 6.67 3.07
CA PRO A 199 16.96 5.21 3.17
C PRO A 199 18.33 4.66 3.60
N ALA A 200 19.40 5.46 3.52
CA ALA A 200 20.73 5.03 3.98
C ALA A 200 20.78 4.68 5.47
N VAL A 201 19.83 5.18 6.29
CA VAL A 201 19.70 4.76 7.69
C VAL A 201 19.63 3.24 7.84
N PHE A 202 18.99 2.53 6.90
CA PHE A 202 18.91 1.06 6.94
C PHE A 202 20.19 0.36 6.45
N VAL A 203 21.11 1.07 5.78
CA VAL A 203 22.43 0.54 5.43
C VAL A 203 23.33 0.54 6.66
N ASP A 204 23.27 1.61 7.44
CA ASP A 204 24.23 1.85 8.51
C ASP A 204 23.72 1.36 9.88
N ASP A 205 22.42 1.44 10.13
CA ASP A 205 21.82 1.19 11.46
C ASP A 205 21.14 -0.20 11.56
N PRO A 206 21.63 -1.12 12.40
CA PRO A 206 21.01 -2.43 12.62
C PRO A 206 19.66 -2.36 13.34
N GLU A 207 19.43 -1.37 14.20
CA GLU A 207 18.15 -1.21 14.90
C GLU A 207 17.07 -0.79 13.90
N ALA A 208 17.39 0.14 13.00
CA ALA A 208 16.48 0.52 11.91
C ALA A 208 16.11 -0.68 11.02
N ARG A 209 17.07 -1.57 10.72
CA ARG A 209 16.80 -2.79 9.94
C ARG A 209 15.90 -3.78 10.67
N ALA A 210 16.05 -3.93 11.98
CA ALA A 210 15.24 -4.86 12.77
C ALA A 210 13.74 -4.51 12.67
N ILE A 211 13.41 -3.21 12.69
CA ILE A 211 12.04 -2.68 12.65
C ILE A 211 11.31 -3.06 11.35
N VAL A 212 12.01 -3.11 10.21
CA VAL A 212 11.39 -3.39 8.90
C VAL A 212 11.40 -4.87 8.52
N GLN A 213 12.03 -5.73 9.32
CA GLN A 213 12.10 -7.18 9.07
C GLN A 213 10.93 -7.97 9.71
N THR A 214 10.05 -7.29 10.47
CA THR A 214 8.99 -7.91 11.28
C THR A 214 7.68 -8.17 10.54
#